data_AF-A0A7V9ZS44-F1
#
_entry.id   AF-A0A7V9ZS44-F1
#
_cell.length_a   1.000
_cell.length_b   1.000
_cell.length_c   1.000
_cell.angle_alpha   90.00
_cell.angle_beta   90.00
_cell.angle_gamma   90.00
#
_symmetry.space_group_name_H-M   'P 1'
#
loop_
_entity.id
_entity.type
_entity.pdbx_description
1 polymer ?
#
loop_
_entity_poly.entity_id
_entity_poly.type
_entity_poly.pdbx_seq_one_letter_code
_entity_poly.pdbx_strand_id
1 'polypeptide(L)'
;MKRLVHQLLICAICFIAIASSANAQTVTGSLVGHVEDASGAVISGARVVITEINRGATREIVTNDEGNYSFGSLEPGIYRVEVTQANFKKLVQENVEVAINTTVRIDGKL
;
A
#
# COMPACT_ATOMS: atom_id res chain seq x y z
N MET A 1 47.66 4.00 -29.69
CA MET A 1 47.42 3.47 -28.33
C MET A 1 46.72 4.47 -27.41
N LYS A 2 47.23 5.69 -27.18
CA LYS A 2 46.61 6.69 -26.27
C LYS A 2 45.15 7.06 -26.62
N ARG A 3 44.81 7.16 -27.91
CA ARG A 3 43.43 7.42 -28.40
C ARG A 3 42.46 6.27 -28.10
N LEU A 4 42.95 5.02 -28.18
CA LEU A 4 42.17 3.82 -27.89
C LEU A 4 41.87 3.71 -26.38
N VAL A 5 42.87 4.02 -25.54
CA VAL A 5 42.72 4.06 -24.07
C VAL A 5 41.72 5.14 -23.65
N HIS A 6 41.72 6.30 -24.31
CA HIS A 6 40.77 7.38 -24.03
C HIS A 6 39.32 7.00 -24.40
N GLN A 7 39.12 6.32 -25.53
CA GLN A 7 37.80 5.82 -25.94
C GLN A 7 37.27 4.75 -24.97
N LEU A 8 38.14 3.84 -24.51
CA LEU A 8 37.79 2.84 -23.51
C LEU A 8 37.43 3.47 -22.16
N LEU A 9 38.17 4.50 -21.72
CA LEU A 9 37.88 5.23 -20.50
C LEU A 9 36.53 5.98 -20.56
N ILE A 10 36.23 6.63 -21.70
CA ILE A 10 34.95 7.32 -21.90
C ILE A 10 33.79 6.31 -21.85
N CYS A 11 33.93 5.16 -22.52
CA CYS A 11 32.91 4.12 -22.53
C CYS A 11 32.65 3.55 -21.11
N ALA A 12 33.71 3.34 -20.33
CA ALA A 12 33.60 2.89 -18.94
C ALA A 12 32.90 3.92 -18.03
N ILE A 13 33.20 5.22 -18.20
CA ILE A 13 32.55 6.30 -17.45
C ILE A 13 31.05 6.39 -17.80
N CYS A 14 30.69 6.27 -19.08
CA CYS A 14 29.29 6.22 -19.51
C CYS A 14 28.54 5.02 -18.91
N PHE A 15 29.18 3.85 -18.81
CA PHE A 15 28.56 2.66 -18.23
C PHE A 15 28.27 2.81 -16.73
N ILE A 16 29.18 3.45 -15.98
CA ILE A 16 29.01 3.73 -14.54
C ILE A 16 27.89 4.76 -14.31
N ALA A 17 27.78 5.77 -15.16
CA ALA A 17 26.73 6.78 -15.08
C ALA A 17 25.32 6.18 -15.28
N ILE A 18 25.20 5.17 -16.16
CA ILE A 18 23.91 4.50 -16.42
C ILE A 18 23.54 3.55 -15.26
N ALA A 19 24.51 2.88 -14.65
CA ALA A 19 24.28 1.99 -13.51
C ALA A 19 23.75 2.70 -12.25
N SER A 20 24.01 4.01 -12.12
CA SER A 20 23.57 4.85 -11.00
C SER A 20 22.06 5.12 -10.98
N SER A 21 21.36 4.82 -12.08
CA SER A 21 19.93 5.11 -12.26
C SER A 21 19.01 3.93 -11.90
N ALA A 22 19.52 2.93 -11.19
CA ALA A 22 18.73 1.81 -10.70
C ALA A 22 17.83 2.27 -9.53
N ASN A 23 16.69 2.87 -9.86
CA ASN A 23 15.61 3.05 -8.91
C ASN A 23 15.13 1.65 -8.47
N ALA A 24 15.36 1.29 -7.21
CA ALA A 24 14.87 0.06 -6.63
C ALA A 24 13.37 -0.07 -6.89
N GLN A 25 12.95 -1.11 -7.61
CA GLN A 25 11.53 -1.43 -7.78
C GLN A 25 10.95 -1.64 -6.39
N THR A 26 10.18 -0.67 -5.90
CA THR A 26 9.49 -0.80 -4.62
C THR A 26 8.33 -1.73 -4.87
N VAL A 27 8.49 -3.00 -4.50
CA VAL A 27 7.46 -4.01 -4.68
C VAL A 27 6.47 -3.89 -3.52
N THR A 28 5.27 -3.42 -3.81
CA THR A 28 4.22 -3.17 -2.81
C THR A 28 2.94 -3.92 -3.14
N GLY A 29 2.09 -4.09 -2.15
CA GLY A 29 0.69 -4.47 -2.33
C GLY A 29 -0.26 -3.29 -2.13
N SER A 30 -1.55 -3.58 -2.19
CA SER A 30 -2.62 -2.64 -1.85
C SER A 30 -3.74 -3.33 -1.07
N LEU A 31 -4.49 -2.53 -0.31
CA LEU A 31 -5.66 -2.97 0.43
C LEU A 31 -6.82 -2.04 0.12
N VAL A 32 -7.92 -2.60 -0.36
CA VAL A 32 -9.12 -1.87 -0.74
C VAL A 32 -10.33 -2.42 0.00
N GLY A 33 -11.42 -1.66 0.03
CA GLY A 33 -12.66 -2.15 0.60
C GLY A 33 -13.81 -1.19 0.42
N HIS A 34 -14.99 -1.69 0.75
CA HIS A 34 -16.24 -0.96 0.79
C HIS A 34 -16.91 -1.14 2.15
N VAL A 35 -17.51 -0.08 2.69
CA VAL A 35 -18.15 -0.08 4.01
C VAL A 35 -19.65 0.17 3.87
N GLU A 36 -20.44 -0.75 4.41
CA GLU A 36 -21.91 -0.70 4.47
C GLU A 36 -22.40 -0.98 5.89
N ASP A 37 -23.67 -0.66 6.17
CA ASP A 37 -24.36 -1.05 7.40
C ASP A 37 -25.08 -2.41 7.28
N ALA A 38 -25.67 -2.85 8.40
CA ALA A 38 -26.52 -4.04 8.47
C ALA A 38 -27.60 -4.15 7.36
N SER A 39 -28.16 -3.02 6.94
CA SER A 39 -29.22 -2.91 5.94
C SER A 39 -28.72 -2.88 4.48
N GLY A 40 -27.41 -2.77 4.28
CA GLY A 40 -26.78 -2.62 2.96
C GLY A 40 -26.69 -1.17 2.50
N ALA A 41 -26.88 -0.19 3.41
CA ALA A 41 -26.65 1.21 3.09
C ALA A 41 -25.16 1.55 3.18
N VAL A 42 -24.68 2.31 2.20
CA VAL A 42 -23.29 2.78 2.13
C VAL A 42 -22.95 3.69 3.31
N ILE A 43 -21.76 3.50 3.90
CA ILE A 43 -21.25 4.35 4.97
C ILE A 43 -20.09 5.21 4.44
N SER A 44 -20.40 6.46 4.11
CA SER A 44 -19.41 7.52 3.90
C SER A 44 -18.87 8.03 5.24
N GLY A 45 -17.62 8.50 5.25
CA GLY A 45 -17.01 9.09 6.43
C GLY A 45 -16.50 8.10 7.47
N ALA A 46 -16.57 6.79 7.22
CA ALA A 46 -16.03 5.77 8.11
C ALA A 46 -14.51 5.87 8.18
N ARG A 47 -13.97 5.91 9.39
CA ARG A 47 -12.52 5.92 9.64
C ARG A 47 -11.99 4.50 9.56
N VAL A 48 -11.08 4.27 8.62
CA VAL A 48 -10.38 3.00 8.40
C VAL A 48 -8.92 3.15 8.80
N VAL A 49 -8.45 2.30 9.71
CA VAL A 49 -7.05 2.25 10.14
C VAL A 49 -6.48 0.88 9.84
N ILE A 50 -5.33 0.86 9.19
CA ILE A 50 -4.53 -0.35 9.03
C ILE A 50 -3.29 -0.27 9.92
N THR A 51 -2.93 -1.37 10.55
CA THR A 51 -1.71 -1.50 11.37
C THR A 51 -0.94 -2.72 10.90
N GLU A 52 0.30 -2.55 10.44
CA GLU A 52 1.18 -3.69 10.16
C GLU A 52 1.65 -4.30 11.49
N ILE A 53 1.41 -5.59 11.67
CA ILE A 53 1.50 -6.25 12.98
C ILE A 53 2.95 -6.36 13.48
N ASN A 54 3.92 -6.51 12.58
CA ASN A 54 5.32 -6.77 12.97
C ASN A 54 6.11 -5.49 13.30
N ARG A 55 5.83 -4.41 12.59
CA ARG A 55 6.52 -3.11 12.64
C ARG A 55 5.70 -2.07 13.40
N GLY A 56 4.39 -2.30 13.58
CA GLY A 56 3.47 -1.37 14.23
C GLY A 56 3.16 -0.13 13.40
N ALA A 57 3.51 -0.13 12.10
CA ALA A 57 3.25 1.00 11.22
C ALA A 57 1.75 1.15 10.97
N THR A 58 1.21 2.35 11.23
CA THR A 58 -0.21 2.64 11.07
C THR A 58 -0.47 3.58 9.91
N ARG A 59 -1.54 3.34 9.15
CA ARG A 59 -2.08 4.28 8.17
C ARG A 59 -3.58 4.41 8.33
N GLU A 60 -4.10 5.59 8.01
CA GLU A 60 -5.51 5.93 8.16
C GLU A 60 -6.05 6.56 6.89
N ILE A 61 -7.29 6.20 6.54
CA ILE A 61 -8.09 6.84 5.49
C ILE A 61 -9.55 6.90 5.95
N VAL A 62 -10.29 7.85 5.41
CA VAL A 62 -11.74 7.96 5.57
C VAL A 62 -12.42 7.48 4.30
N THR A 63 -13.51 6.71 4.41
CA THR A 63 -14.29 6.28 3.24
C THR A 63 -14.88 7.46 2.48
N ASN A 64 -14.94 7.35 1.15
CA ASN A 64 -15.55 8.37 0.31
C ASN A 64 -17.09 8.29 0.33
N ASP A 65 -17.76 9.12 -0.47
CA ASP A 65 -19.23 9.16 -0.57
C ASP A 65 -19.88 7.86 -1.05
N GLU A 66 -19.10 7.01 -1.72
CA GLU A 66 -19.48 5.67 -2.14
C GLU A 66 -19.02 4.61 -1.15
N GLY A 67 -18.61 4.96 0.08
CA GLY A 67 -18.16 4.02 1.12
C GLY A 67 -16.85 3.29 0.81
N ASN A 68 -16.16 3.66 -0.26
CA ASN A 68 -14.94 3.01 -0.73
C ASN A 68 -13.71 3.58 -0.02
N TYR A 69 -12.71 2.72 0.20
CA TYR A 69 -11.38 3.11 0.67
C TYR A 69 -10.27 2.33 -0.04
N SER A 70 -9.07 2.91 -0.10
CA SER A 70 -7.91 2.29 -0.76
C SER A 70 -6.59 2.74 -0.13
N PHE A 71 -5.82 1.76 0.32
CA PHE A 71 -4.44 1.91 0.75
C PHE A 71 -3.51 1.35 -0.33
N GLY A 72 -2.91 2.23 -1.12
CA GLY A 72 -1.86 1.87 -2.07
C GLY A 72 -0.46 1.84 -1.43
N SER A 73 0.47 1.17 -2.09
CA SER A 73 1.89 1.14 -1.72
C SER A 73 2.14 0.61 -0.31
N LEU A 74 1.50 -0.51 0.03
CA LEU A 74 1.73 -1.21 1.29
C LEU A 74 2.94 -2.11 1.19
N GLU A 75 3.79 -2.06 2.21
CA GLU A 75 4.86 -3.04 2.35
C GLU A 75 4.27 -4.43 2.57
N PRO A 76 4.83 -5.49 1.98
CA PRO A 76 4.35 -6.84 2.23
C PRO A 76 4.42 -7.19 3.73
N GLY A 77 3.36 -7.78 4.25
CA GLY A 77 3.23 -8.07 5.68
C GLY A 77 1.82 -8.45 6.08
N ILE A 78 1.62 -8.60 7.40
CA ILE A 78 0.33 -8.93 7.98
C ILE A 78 -0.23 -7.66 8.63
N TYR A 79 -1.47 -7.35 8.30
CA TYR A 79 -2.15 -6.14 8.75
C TYR A 79 -3.37 -6.46 9.61
N ARG A 80 -3.62 -5.61 10.60
CA ARG A 80 -4.92 -5.46 11.25
C ARG A 80 -5.66 -4.30 10.59
N VAL A 81 -6.92 -4.50 10.22
CA VAL A 81 -7.81 -3.46 9.67
C VAL A 81 -8.89 -3.15 10.70
N GLU A 82 -9.05 -1.89 11.06
CA GLU A 82 -10.10 -1.40 11.95
C GLU A 82 -10.98 -0.41 11.21
N VAL A 83 -12.29 -0.62 11.25
CA VAL A 83 -13.28 0.30 10.70
C VAL A 83 -14.15 0.84 11.83
N THR A 84 -14.27 2.17 11.89
CA THR A 84 -15.02 2.88 12.93
C THR A 84 -15.92 3.95 12.34
N GLN A 85 -17.14 4.04 12.85
CA GLN A 85 -18.08 5.12 12.55
C GLN A 85 -18.92 5.44 13.79
N ALA A 86 -19.30 6.70 13.96
CA ALA A 86 -20.10 7.12 15.11
C ALA A 86 -21.42 6.32 15.19
N ASN A 87 -21.75 5.84 16.39
CA ASN A 87 -22.93 5.01 16.68
C ASN A 87 -22.93 3.60 16.07
N PHE A 88 -21.84 3.18 15.44
CA PHE A 88 -21.66 1.81 14.95
C PHE A 88 -20.69 1.03 15.82
N LYS A 89 -20.83 -0.30 15.83
CA LYS A 89 -19.86 -1.17 16.48
C LYS A 89 -18.58 -1.19 15.65
N LYS A 90 -17.41 -0.98 16.29
CA LYS A 90 -16.12 -1.13 15.63
C LYS A 90 -16.00 -2.52 14.99
N LEU A 91 -15.61 -2.57 13.72
CA LEU A 91 -15.21 -3.78 13.03
C LEU A 91 -13.67 -3.89 13.07
N VAL A 92 -13.19 -5.09 13.38
CA VAL A 92 -11.75 -5.40 13.41
C VAL A 92 -11.53 -6.68 12.62
N GLN A 93 -10.70 -6.59 11.58
CA GLN A 93 -10.23 -7.74 10.82
C GLN A 93 -8.75 -7.94 11.11
N GLU A 94 -8.43 -9.08 11.71
CA GLU A 94 -7.06 -9.47 12.04
C GLU A 94 -6.45 -10.31 10.92
N ASN A 95 -5.12 -10.42 10.93
CA ASN A 95 -4.34 -11.33 10.10
C ASN A 95 -4.56 -11.16 8.58
N VAL A 96 -4.68 -9.92 8.09
CA VAL A 96 -4.81 -9.64 6.65
C VAL A 96 -3.42 -9.67 6.01
N GLU A 97 -3.12 -10.72 5.27
CA GLU A 97 -1.86 -10.84 4.54
C GLU A 97 -1.89 -10.00 3.26
N VAL A 98 -0.95 -9.05 3.15
CA VAL A 98 -0.70 -8.27 1.94
C VAL A 98 0.64 -8.74 1.37
N ALA A 99 0.62 -9.30 0.16
CA ALA A 99 1.79 -9.78 -0.54
C ALA A 99 2.22 -8.81 -1.64
N ILE A 100 3.39 -9.06 -2.22
CA ILE A 100 3.90 -8.29 -3.35
C ILE A 100 2.96 -8.35 -4.55
N ASN A 101 2.70 -7.21 -5.19
CA ASN A 101 1.84 -7.11 -6.39
C ASN A 101 0.42 -7.68 -6.19
N THR A 102 -0.10 -7.71 -4.96
CA THR A 102 -1.49 -8.10 -4.70
C THR A 102 -2.36 -6.91 -4.36
N THR A 103 -3.65 -7.04 -4.66
CA THR A 103 -4.71 -6.17 -4.13
C THR A 103 -5.61 -7.03 -3.25
N VAL A 104 -5.60 -6.75 -1.96
CA VAL A 104 -6.43 -7.45 -0.97
C VAL A 104 -7.71 -6.65 -0.77
N ARG A 105 -8.86 -7.32 -0.81
CA ARG A 105 -10.15 -6.69 -0.57
C ARG A 105 -10.71 -7.10 0.78
N ILE A 106 -11.03 -6.11 1.61
CA ILE A 106 -11.68 -6.30 2.92
C ILE A 106 -12.91 -5.40 2.96
N ASP A 107 -14.09 -5.99 2.83
CA ASP A 107 -15.34 -5.25 2.96
C ASP A 107 -15.79 -5.22 4.43
N GLY A 108 -16.30 -4.09 4.87
CA GLY A 108 -16.72 -3.86 6.25
C GLY A 108 -18.23 -3.74 6.34
N LYS A 109 -18.85 -4.54 7.20
CA LYS A 109 -20.27 -4.40 7.55
C LYS A 109 -20.39 -3.97 9.00
N LEU A 110 -20.85 -2.74 9.24
CA LEU A 110 -20.98 -2.11 10.55
C LEU A 110 -22.37 -2.32 11.19
#